data_AF-A0A1Q7AZY9-F1
#
_entry.id   AF-A0A1Q7AZY9-F1
#
_cell.length_a   1.000
_cell.length_b   1.000
_cell.length_c   1.000
_cell.angle_alpha   90.00
_cell.angle_beta   90.00
_cell.angle_gamma   90.00
#
_symmetry.space_group_name_H-M   'P 1'
#
loop_
_entity.id
_entity.type
_entity.pdbx_description
1 polymer ?
#
loop_
_entity_poly.entity_id
_entity_poly.type
_entity_poly.pdbx_seq_one_letter_code
_entity_poly.pdbx_strand_id
1 'polypeptide(L)'
;MAETRMNAMIPKERIGVLVGPKGSVKSTIEQKLFVDLKIDSESGSVDIGVKPDSPDPSFALRAKDMVLAIGRGFSPPRAFSLFNEDYTFDIVDLHDYFGKNEAEIRRVDGRIIGKEGRARRNIEELTGTLISVSGHTISIIGTFESVSMAKDALEKLIEGRQHGTVYKILKKRRKKVKKEKALGLWEGSEPAKKKT
;
A
#
# COMPACT_ATOMS: atom_id res chain seq x y z
N MET A 1 -6.91 -14.14 27.19
CA MET A 1 -7.61 -13.51 26.04
C MET A 1 -6.62 -12.56 25.41
N ALA A 2 -6.45 -12.54 24.09
CA ALA A 2 -5.53 -11.60 23.46
C ALA A 2 -6.00 -10.15 23.71
N GLU A 3 -5.13 -9.33 24.31
CA GLU A 3 -5.46 -7.96 24.74
C GLU A 3 -5.52 -6.96 23.58
N THR A 4 -4.88 -7.25 22.45
CA THR A 4 -4.85 -6.35 21.29
C THR A 4 -5.80 -6.84 20.20
N ARG A 5 -6.81 -6.00 19.91
CA ARG A 5 -7.73 -6.19 18.78
C ARG A 5 -7.69 -4.97 17.88
N MET A 6 -7.59 -5.22 16.57
CA MET A 6 -7.74 -4.20 15.54
C MET A 6 -8.95 -4.51 14.67
N ASN A 7 -9.55 -3.48 14.10
CA ASN A 7 -10.64 -3.62 13.15
C ASN A 7 -10.25 -2.98 11.80
N ALA A 8 -10.70 -3.60 10.72
CA ALA A 8 -10.67 -3.07 9.37
C ALA A 8 -12.02 -3.29 8.70
N MET A 9 -12.38 -2.41 7.76
CA MET A 9 -13.58 -2.57 6.95
C MET A 9 -13.18 -2.68 5.48
N ILE A 10 -13.74 -3.67 4.79
CA ILE A 10 -13.54 -3.90 3.36
C ILE A 10 -14.87 -3.95 2.61
N PRO A 11 -14.90 -3.61 1.31
CA PRO A 11 -16.11 -3.76 0.50
C PRO A 11 -16.58 -5.23 0.46
N LYS A 12 -17.90 -5.45 0.43
CA LYS A 12 -18.48 -6.80 0.51
C LYS A 12 -18.01 -7.71 -0.62
N GLU A 13 -17.88 -7.15 -1.83
CA GLU A 13 -17.38 -7.84 -3.01
C GLU A 13 -15.91 -8.30 -2.89
N ARG A 14 -15.16 -7.78 -1.91
CA ARG A 14 -13.76 -8.16 -1.65
C ARG A 14 -13.61 -9.21 -0.56
N ILE A 15 -14.66 -9.51 0.20
CA ILE A 15 -14.65 -10.53 1.26
C ILE A 15 -14.21 -11.89 0.69
N GLY A 16 -14.78 -12.29 -0.46
CA GLY A 16 -14.41 -13.55 -1.11
C GLY A 16 -12.93 -13.62 -1.52
N VAL A 17 -12.33 -12.49 -1.86
CA VAL A 17 -10.89 -12.40 -2.21
C VAL A 17 -10.01 -12.50 -0.97
N LEU A 18 -10.42 -11.88 0.14
CA LEU A 18 -9.73 -11.97 1.42
C LEU A 18 -9.77 -13.38 2.00
N VAL A 19 -10.91 -14.06 1.89
CA VAL A 19 -11.05 -15.46 2.33
C VAL A 19 -10.24 -16.38 1.40
N GLY A 20 -10.41 -16.20 0.09
CA GLY A 20 -9.78 -17.04 -0.93
C GLY A 20 -10.39 -18.44 -1.04
N PRO A 21 -10.03 -19.22 -2.07
CA PRO A 21 -10.53 -20.58 -2.26
C PRO A 21 -10.25 -21.44 -1.02
N LYS A 22 -11.28 -22.04 -0.45
CA LYS A 22 -11.20 -22.86 0.78
C LYS A 22 -10.53 -22.14 1.96
N GLY A 23 -10.58 -20.80 2.02
CA GLY A 23 -9.94 -20.03 3.10
C GLY A 23 -8.43 -19.83 2.95
N SER A 24 -7.84 -20.21 1.81
CA SER A 24 -6.37 -20.22 1.62
C SER A 24 -5.70 -18.87 1.88
N VAL A 25 -6.31 -17.75 1.46
CA VAL A 25 -5.72 -16.42 1.65
C VAL A 25 -5.77 -16.06 3.12
N LYS A 26 -6.95 -16.17 3.75
CA LYS A 26 -7.14 -15.97 5.20
C LYS A 26 -6.12 -16.78 6.01
N SER A 27 -6.04 -18.09 5.77
CA SER A 27 -5.13 -18.97 6.51
C SER A 27 -3.65 -18.59 6.32
N THR A 28 -3.26 -18.15 5.12
CA THR A 28 -1.89 -17.68 4.87
C THR A 28 -1.57 -16.45 5.73
N ILE A 29 -2.48 -15.48 5.80
CA ILE A 29 -2.31 -14.27 6.61
C ILE A 29 -2.23 -14.63 8.10
N GLU A 30 -3.15 -15.46 8.59
CA GLU A 30 -3.23 -15.89 9.99
C GLU A 30 -1.98 -16.66 10.45
N GLN A 31 -1.38 -17.47 9.56
CA GLN A 31 -0.17 -18.24 9.84
C GLN A 31 1.09 -17.38 9.78
N LYS A 32 1.23 -16.53 8.75
CA LYS A 32 2.44 -15.73 8.53
C LYS A 32 2.56 -14.56 9.50
N LEU A 33 1.44 -14.04 9.99
CA LEU A 33 1.41 -12.88 10.88
C LEU A 33 0.94 -13.21 12.30
N PHE A 34 0.78 -14.49 12.67
CA PHE A 34 0.38 -14.88 14.02
C PHE A 34 -0.89 -14.14 14.52
N VAL A 35 -1.89 -14.01 13.65
CA VAL A 35 -3.18 -13.37 13.95
C VAL A 35 -4.35 -14.33 13.68
N ASP A 36 -5.51 -14.01 14.24
CA ASP A 36 -6.82 -14.58 13.89
C ASP A 36 -7.68 -13.52 13.20
N LEU A 37 -8.29 -13.87 12.07
CA LEU A 37 -9.19 -13.02 11.30
C LEU A 37 -10.63 -13.49 11.45
N LYS A 38 -11.48 -12.67 12.05
CA LYS A 38 -12.93 -12.87 12.07
C LYS A 38 -13.57 -11.91 11.08
N ILE A 39 -14.17 -12.46 10.04
CA ILE A 39 -14.72 -11.68 8.92
C ILE A 39 -16.23 -11.79 8.99
N ASP A 40 -16.89 -10.64 9.15
CA ASP A 40 -18.33 -10.52 9.02
C ASP A 40 -18.69 -10.40 7.54
N SER A 41 -19.43 -11.41 7.05
CA SER A 41 -19.82 -11.51 5.65
C SER A 41 -20.92 -10.52 5.25
N GLU A 42 -21.67 -9.99 6.22
CA GLU A 42 -22.74 -9.02 5.97
C GLU A 42 -22.22 -7.59 5.95
N SER A 43 -21.37 -7.21 6.91
CA SER A 43 -20.87 -5.84 7.02
C SER A 43 -19.55 -5.60 6.29
N GLY A 44 -18.75 -6.64 6.04
CA GLY A 44 -17.37 -6.50 5.57
C GLY A 44 -16.40 -6.05 6.67
N SER A 45 -16.84 -6.06 7.93
CA SER A 45 -15.98 -5.86 9.09
C SER A 45 -15.02 -7.04 9.27
N VAL A 46 -13.77 -6.75 9.58
CA VAL A 46 -12.72 -7.73 9.84
C VAL A 46 -12.09 -7.41 11.17
N ASP A 47 -12.34 -8.27 12.16
CA ASP A 47 -11.67 -8.20 13.45
C ASP A 47 -10.39 -9.03 13.43
N ILE A 48 -9.31 -8.40 13.86
CA ILE A 48 -7.94 -8.92 13.83
C ILE A 48 -7.48 -9.07 15.27
N GLY A 49 -7.32 -10.31 15.73
CA GLY A 49 -6.79 -10.63 17.04
C GLY A 49 -5.35 -11.12 16.95
N VAL A 50 -4.47 -10.62 17.81
CA VAL A 50 -3.10 -11.17 17.93
C VAL A 50 -3.17 -12.52 18.62
N LYS A 51 -2.48 -13.54 18.10
CA LYS A 51 -2.42 -14.84 18.78
C LYS A 51 -1.48 -14.79 20.00
N PRO A 52 -1.71 -15.60 21.04
CA PRO A 52 -0.85 -15.61 22.24
C PRO A 52 0.61 -15.97 21.97
N ASP A 53 0.88 -16.69 20.88
CA ASP A 53 2.20 -17.10 20.42
C ASP A 53 2.84 -16.10 19.43
N SER A 54 2.22 -14.94 19.23
CA SER A 54 2.76 -13.90 18.35
C SER A 54 4.08 -13.35 18.88
N PRO A 55 5.17 -13.35 18.07
CA PRO A 55 6.46 -12.81 18.48
C PRO A 55 6.45 -11.28 18.67
N ASP A 56 5.59 -10.57 17.93
CA ASP A 56 5.53 -9.12 17.91
C ASP A 56 4.07 -8.63 17.75
N PRO A 57 3.56 -7.76 18.63
CA PRO A 57 2.26 -7.11 18.47
C PRO A 57 2.09 -6.32 17.15
N SER A 58 3.19 -5.88 16.53
CA SER A 58 3.17 -5.13 15.25
C SER A 58 2.57 -5.93 14.10
N PHE A 59 2.52 -7.27 14.19
CA PHE A 59 1.88 -8.10 13.19
C PHE A 59 0.38 -7.83 13.03
N ALA A 60 -0.31 -7.32 14.06
CA ALA A 60 -1.69 -6.87 13.91
C ALA A 60 -1.82 -5.68 12.95
N LEU A 61 -0.89 -4.72 13.01
CA LEU A 61 -0.87 -3.58 12.09
C LEU A 61 -0.63 -4.05 10.66
N ARG A 62 0.34 -4.95 10.48
CA ARG A 62 0.66 -5.52 9.17
C ARG A 62 -0.49 -6.34 8.59
N ALA A 63 -1.20 -7.09 9.43
CA ALA A 63 -2.40 -7.83 9.03
C ALA A 63 -3.52 -6.88 8.63
N LYS A 64 -3.71 -5.78 9.37
CA LYS A 64 -4.67 -4.73 9.04
C LYS A 64 -4.35 -4.10 7.68
N ASP A 65 -3.10 -3.74 7.43
CA ASP A 65 -2.65 -3.19 6.15
C ASP A 65 -2.88 -4.18 5.01
N MET A 66 -2.63 -5.47 5.23
CA MET A 66 -2.87 -6.51 4.23
C MET A 66 -4.36 -6.71 3.91
N VAL A 67 -5.22 -6.71 4.94
CA VAL A 67 -6.68 -6.77 4.81
C VAL A 67 -7.17 -5.56 4.00
N LEU A 68 -6.74 -4.36 4.36
CA LEU A 68 -7.09 -3.13 3.67
C LEU A 68 -6.56 -3.14 2.22
N ALA A 69 -5.33 -3.56 1.98
CA ALA A 69 -4.76 -3.67 0.64
C ALA A 69 -5.62 -4.57 -0.27
N ILE A 70 -6.02 -5.75 0.21
CA ILE A 70 -6.94 -6.63 -0.52
C ILE A 70 -8.30 -5.98 -0.71
N GLY A 71 -8.83 -5.32 0.32
CA GLY A 71 -10.08 -4.55 0.25
C GLY A 71 -10.04 -3.41 -0.76
N ARG A 72 -8.86 -2.82 -1.01
CA ARG A 72 -8.65 -1.72 -1.97
C ARG A 72 -8.08 -2.17 -3.31
N GLY A 73 -8.33 -3.43 -3.67
CA GLY A 73 -8.16 -3.93 -5.03
C GLY A 73 -6.83 -4.64 -5.32
N PHE A 74 -5.90 -4.75 -4.36
CA PHE A 74 -4.74 -5.62 -4.55
C PHE A 74 -5.15 -7.09 -4.66
N SER A 75 -4.49 -7.83 -5.54
CA SER A 75 -4.57 -9.29 -5.53
C SER A 75 -3.81 -9.84 -4.32
N PRO A 76 -4.18 -11.03 -3.79
CA PRO A 76 -3.47 -11.62 -2.65
C PRO A 76 -1.95 -11.72 -2.86
N PRO A 77 -1.43 -12.20 -4.01
CA PRO A 77 0.02 -12.25 -4.23
C PRO A 77 0.72 -10.89 -4.16
N ARG A 78 0.05 -9.81 -4.59
CA ARG A 78 0.59 -8.45 -4.50
C ARG A 78 0.48 -7.89 -3.08
N ALA A 79 -0.61 -8.18 -2.36
CA ALA A 79 -0.74 -7.77 -0.96
C ALA A 79 0.27 -8.48 -0.06
N PHE A 80 0.62 -9.74 -0.36
CA PHE A 80 1.61 -10.53 0.36
C PHE A 80 3.03 -9.96 0.30
N SER A 81 3.32 -8.96 -0.54
CA SER A 81 4.59 -8.22 -0.42
C SER A 81 4.72 -7.51 0.92
N LEU A 82 3.60 -7.24 1.62
CA LEU A 82 3.60 -6.71 2.98
C LEU A 82 4.06 -7.73 4.04
N PHE A 83 4.38 -8.98 3.69
CA PHE A 83 5.15 -9.84 4.61
C PHE A 83 6.60 -9.35 4.75
N ASN A 84 7.11 -8.56 3.80
CA ASN A 84 8.41 -7.92 3.93
C ASN A 84 8.32 -6.75 4.91
N GLU A 85 9.16 -6.78 5.95
CA GLU A 85 9.15 -5.77 7.01
C GLU A 85 9.46 -4.36 6.53
N ASP A 86 10.30 -4.23 5.50
CA ASP A 86 10.69 -2.96 4.88
C ASP A 86 9.55 -2.31 4.07
N TYR A 87 8.50 -3.08 3.76
CA TYR A 87 7.39 -2.61 2.94
C TYR A 87 6.28 -2.07 3.83
N THR A 88 5.78 -0.90 3.44
CA THR A 88 4.64 -0.21 4.02
C THR A 88 3.50 -0.12 3.01
N PHE A 89 2.32 0.19 3.53
CA PHE A 89 1.08 0.38 2.79
C PHE A 89 0.53 1.77 3.04
N ASP A 90 0.06 2.44 1.98
CA ASP A 90 -0.55 3.75 2.10
C ASP A 90 -1.75 3.90 1.15
N ILE A 91 -2.71 4.73 1.53
CA ILE A 91 -3.94 4.99 0.79
C ILE A 91 -4.05 6.49 0.54
N VAL A 92 -4.24 6.85 -0.72
CA VAL A 92 -4.67 8.20 -1.14
C VAL A 92 -6.17 8.15 -1.41
N ASP A 93 -6.95 8.93 -0.66
CA ASP A 93 -8.39 9.07 -0.88
C ASP A 93 -8.66 10.24 -1.85
N LEU A 94 -9.26 9.95 -3.00
CA LEU A 94 -9.63 10.94 -4.00
C LEU A 94 -10.78 11.84 -3.54
N HIS A 95 -11.55 11.43 -2.52
CA HIS A 95 -12.54 12.30 -1.89
C HIS A 95 -11.88 13.51 -1.21
N ASP A 96 -10.63 13.40 -0.76
CA ASP A 96 -9.92 14.54 -0.16
C ASP A 96 -9.65 15.65 -1.19
N TYR A 97 -9.61 15.31 -2.48
CA TYR A 97 -9.36 16.24 -3.58
C TYR A 97 -10.65 16.71 -4.26
N PHE A 98 -11.62 15.82 -4.44
CA PHE A 98 -12.79 16.08 -5.29
C PHE A 98 -14.13 15.92 -4.56
N GLY A 99 -14.13 15.63 -3.25
CA GLY A 99 -15.34 15.24 -2.54
C GLY A 99 -16.00 14.04 -3.20
N LYS A 100 -17.34 14.00 -3.22
CA LYS A 100 -18.12 12.92 -3.86
C LYS A 100 -18.32 13.11 -5.38
N ASN A 101 -17.45 13.87 -6.05
CA ASN A 101 -17.57 14.13 -7.49
C ASN A 101 -17.06 12.93 -8.30
N GLU A 102 -17.93 11.95 -8.52
CA GLU A 102 -17.64 10.72 -9.25
C GLU A 102 -17.11 10.94 -10.67
N ALA A 103 -17.51 12.04 -11.34
CA ALA A 103 -17.02 12.35 -12.67
C ALA A 103 -15.53 12.72 -12.67
N GLU A 104 -15.11 13.54 -11.71
CA GLU A 104 -13.71 13.94 -11.54
C GLU A 104 -12.85 12.76 -11.04
N ILE A 105 -13.36 11.97 -10.10
CA ILE A 105 -12.70 10.74 -9.62
C ILE A 105 -12.45 9.79 -10.80
N ARG A 106 -13.49 9.49 -11.59
CA ARG A 106 -13.36 8.60 -12.76
C ARG A 106 -12.40 9.15 -13.81
N ARG A 107 -12.39 10.47 -14.02
CA ARG A 107 -11.45 11.15 -14.93
C ARG A 107 -10.00 10.99 -14.45
N VAL A 108 -9.76 11.16 -13.16
CA VAL A 108 -8.43 11.03 -12.54
C VAL A 108 -7.96 9.58 -12.50
N ASP A 109 -8.83 8.63 -12.15
CA ASP A 109 -8.56 7.20 -12.26
C ASP A 109 -8.12 6.82 -13.67
N GLY A 110 -8.86 7.29 -14.70
CA GLY A 110 -8.52 7.06 -16.09
C GLY A 110 -7.13 7.57 -16.47
N ARG A 111 -6.69 8.70 -15.89
CA ARG A 111 -5.32 9.22 -16.07
C ARG A 111 -4.30 8.35 -15.36
N ILE A 112 -4.51 8.03 -14.08
CA ILE A 112 -3.58 7.26 -13.27
C ILE A 112 -3.38 5.85 -13.84
N ILE A 113 -4.47 5.19 -14.22
CA ILE A 113 -4.44 3.88 -14.89
C ILE A 113 -3.77 4.06 -16.26
N GLY A 114 -4.24 5.03 -17.05
CA GLY A 114 -3.83 5.25 -18.43
C GLY A 114 -4.29 4.12 -19.36
N LYS A 115 -4.05 4.27 -20.66
CA LYS A 115 -4.42 3.25 -21.66
C LYS A 115 -3.79 1.90 -21.29
N GLU A 116 -4.62 0.88 -21.09
CA GLU A 116 -4.23 -0.49 -20.71
C GLU A 116 -3.39 -0.58 -19.41
N GLY A 117 -3.56 0.38 -18.50
CA GLY A 117 -2.79 0.40 -17.26
C GLY A 117 -1.34 0.87 -17.42
N ARG A 118 -0.96 1.37 -18.61
CA ARG A 118 0.44 1.75 -18.90
C ARG A 118 0.96 2.88 -18.02
N ALA A 119 0.12 3.84 -17.64
CA ALA A 119 0.56 4.94 -16.79
C ALA A 119 0.88 4.45 -15.39
N ARG A 120 -0.02 3.67 -14.79
CA ARG A 120 0.19 2.99 -13.50
C ARG A 120 1.48 2.16 -13.50
N ARG A 121 1.65 1.28 -14.50
CA ARG A 121 2.85 0.43 -14.64
C ARG A 121 4.14 1.24 -14.75
N ASN A 122 4.14 2.33 -15.52
CA ASN A 122 5.30 3.21 -15.62
C ASN A 122 5.67 3.86 -14.28
N ILE A 123 4.67 4.26 -13.48
CA ILE A 123 4.93 4.80 -12.14
C ILE A 123 5.52 3.70 -11.27
N GLU A 124 4.88 2.54 -11.19
CA GLU A 124 5.36 1.36 -10.44
C GLU A 124 6.82 1.01 -10.76
N GLU A 125 7.18 0.95 -12.04
CA GLU A 125 8.55 0.65 -12.49
C GLU A 125 9.57 1.75 -12.13
N LEU A 126 9.14 3.01 -12.11
CA LEU A 126 10.01 4.15 -11.82
C LEU A 126 10.23 4.33 -10.32
N THR A 127 9.23 4.03 -9.49
CA THR A 127 9.26 4.18 -8.02
C THR A 127 9.65 2.89 -7.30
N GLY A 128 9.49 1.73 -7.95
CA GLY A 128 9.64 0.43 -7.31
C GLY A 128 8.49 0.11 -6.36
N THR A 129 7.27 0.58 -6.66
CA THR A 129 6.07 0.32 -5.86
C THR A 129 5.08 -0.58 -6.58
N LEU A 130 4.13 -1.11 -5.83
CA LEU A 130 2.91 -1.72 -6.34
C LEU A 130 1.76 -0.74 -6.10
N ILE A 131 0.92 -0.51 -7.12
CA ILE A 131 -0.21 0.41 -7.06
C ILE A 131 -1.50 -0.33 -7.44
N SER A 132 -2.56 -0.08 -6.67
CA SER A 132 -3.94 -0.43 -6.95
C SER A 132 -4.78 0.84 -7.04
N VAL A 133 -5.72 0.88 -7.99
CA VAL A 133 -6.70 1.98 -8.14
C VAL A 133 -8.08 1.34 -8.06
N SER A 134 -8.88 1.71 -7.08
CA SER A 134 -10.16 1.07 -6.79
C SER A 134 -11.14 2.04 -6.14
N GLY A 135 -12.28 2.26 -6.80
CA GLY A 135 -13.28 3.23 -6.36
C GLY A 135 -12.65 4.62 -6.23
N HIS A 136 -12.84 5.26 -5.07
CA HIS A 136 -12.26 6.56 -4.77
C HIS A 136 -10.86 6.48 -4.15
N THR A 137 -10.19 5.33 -4.16
CA THR A 137 -8.90 5.14 -3.46
C THR A 137 -7.79 4.67 -4.38
N ILE A 138 -6.59 5.21 -4.18
CA ILE A 138 -5.34 4.72 -4.77
C ILE A 138 -4.49 4.17 -3.65
N SER A 139 -4.16 2.88 -3.70
CA SER A 139 -3.38 2.21 -2.67
C SER A 139 -2.00 1.84 -3.19
N ILE A 140 -0.98 1.98 -2.34
CA ILE A 140 0.42 1.87 -2.70
C ILE A 140 1.12 0.96 -1.71
N ILE A 141 1.94 0.02 -2.21
CA ILE A 141 2.82 -0.81 -1.40
C ILE A 141 4.27 -0.64 -1.86
N GLY A 142 5.20 -0.52 -0.93
CA GLY A 142 6.64 -0.47 -1.21
C GLY A 142 7.43 0.01 0.01
N THR A 143 8.72 0.30 -0.16
CA THR A 143 9.49 0.97 0.92
C THR A 143 8.94 2.37 1.20
N PHE A 144 9.17 2.90 2.41
CA PHE A 144 8.72 4.24 2.80
C PHE A 144 9.10 5.31 1.76
N GLU A 145 10.36 5.31 1.30
CA GLU A 145 10.85 6.25 0.28
C GLU A 145 10.17 6.06 -1.07
N SER A 146 10.01 4.81 -1.50
CA SER A 146 9.34 4.46 -2.75
C SER A 146 7.87 4.88 -2.74
N VAL A 147 7.16 4.66 -1.62
CA VAL A 147 5.77 5.08 -1.44
C VAL A 147 5.65 6.60 -1.48
N SER A 148 6.50 7.33 -0.75
CA SER A 148 6.54 8.81 -0.81
C SER A 148 6.78 9.31 -2.24
N MET A 149 7.72 8.71 -2.96
CA MET A 149 7.98 9.09 -4.35
C MET A 149 6.78 8.82 -5.28
N ALA A 150 6.05 7.72 -5.06
CA ALA A 150 4.84 7.39 -5.81
C ALA A 150 3.68 8.34 -5.49
N LYS A 151 3.48 8.70 -4.21
CA LYS A 151 2.46 9.67 -3.79
C LYS A 151 2.66 11.03 -4.46
N ASP A 152 3.88 11.57 -4.42
CA ASP A 152 4.22 12.82 -5.09
C ASP A 152 3.93 12.80 -6.60
N ALA A 153 4.10 11.65 -7.25
CA ALA A 153 3.81 11.49 -8.67
C ALA A 153 2.31 11.40 -8.95
N LEU A 154 1.58 10.67 -8.11
CA LEU A 154 0.13 10.52 -8.18
C LEU A 154 -0.57 11.86 -7.93
N GLU A 155 -0.17 12.60 -6.91
CA GLU A 155 -0.69 13.93 -6.59
C GLU A 155 -0.56 14.88 -7.80
N LYS A 156 0.59 14.86 -8.49
CA LYS A 156 0.76 15.67 -9.70
C LYS A 156 -0.20 15.26 -10.82
N LEU A 157 -0.51 13.98 -10.96
CA LEU A 157 -1.50 13.52 -11.94
C LEU A 157 -2.92 13.91 -11.54
N ILE A 158 -3.25 13.84 -10.25
CA ILE A 158 -4.51 14.29 -9.63
C ILE A 158 -4.71 15.79 -9.92
N GLU A 159 -3.68 16.61 -9.71
CA GLU A 159 -3.64 18.05 -10.05
C GLU A 159 -3.65 18.35 -11.56
N GLY A 160 -3.70 17.33 -12.42
CA GLY A 160 -3.81 17.50 -13.87
C GLY A 160 -2.49 17.72 -14.61
N ARG A 161 -1.32 17.55 -13.97
CA ARG A 161 -0.03 17.61 -14.67
C ARG A 161 0.08 16.55 -15.76
N GLN A 162 0.82 16.87 -16.82
CA GLN A 162 1.05 15.95 -17.93
C GLN A 162 1.92 14.76 -17.49
N HIS A 163 1.56 13.55 -17.95
CA HIS A 163 2.33 12.32 -17.70
C HIS A 163 3.81 12.45 -18.03
N GLY A 164 4.15 13.04 -19.18
CA GLY A 164 5.54 13.23 -19.59
C GLY A 164 6.36 14.05 -18.58
N THR A 165 5.75 15.07 -17.98
CA THR A 165 6.38 15.89 -16.93
C THR A 165 6.60 15.09 -15.66
N VAL A 166 5.58 14.34 -15.21
CA VAL A 166 5.69 13.46 -14.03
C VAL A 166 6.78 12.40 -14.22
N TYR A 167 6.83 11.74 -15.38
CA TYR A 167 7.85 10.75 -15.66
C TYR A 167 9.27 11.33 -15.72
N LYS A 168 9.44 12.56 -16.24
CA LYS A 168 10.74 13.25 -16.22
C LYS A 168 11.21 13.51 -14.79
N ILE A 169 10.31 13.95 -13.90
CA ILE A 169 10.60 14.18 -12.48
C ILE A 169 11.01 12.86 -11.80
N LEU A 170 10.23 11.80 -12.00
CA LEU A 170 10.52 10.47 -11.45
C LEU A 170 11.88 9.92 -11.93
N LYS A 171 12.17 10.02 -13.23
CA LYS A 171 13.47 9.61 -13.78
C LYS A 171 14.63 10.39 -13.18
N LYS A 172 14.48 11.70 -12.97
CA LYS A 172 15.50 12.55 -12.35
C LYS A 172 15.73 12.14 -10.89
N ARG A 173 14.65 11.95 -10.10
CA ARG A 173 14.73 11.48 -8.72
C ARG A 173 15.38 10.09 -8.62
N ARG A 174 14.96 9.13 -9.44
CA ARG A 174 15.56 7.78 -9.47
C ARG A 174 17.06 7.80 -9.78
N LYS A 175 17.50 8.64 -10.72
CA LYS A 175 18.93 8.81 -11.02
C LYS A 175 19.69 9.38 -9.82
N LYS A 176 19.11 10.35 -9.10
CA LYS A 176 19.71 10.94 -7.89
C LYS A 176 19.88 9.88 -6.80
N VAL A 177 18.82 9.14 -6.47
CA VAL A 177 18.87 8.06 -5.46
C VAL A 177 19.92 7.00 -5.82
N LYS A 178 19.97 6.57 -7.10
CA LYS A 178 21.00 5.61 -7.56
C LYS A 178 22.42 6.16 -7.38
N LYS A 179 22.63 7.45 -7.69
CA LYS A 179 23.92 8.11 -7.54
C LYS A 179 24.33 8.22 -6.07
N GLU A 180 23.40 8.59 -5.18
CA GLU A 180 23.65 8.70 -3.74
C GLU A 180 24.01 7.35 -3.13
N LYS A 181 23.28 6.28 -3.49
CA LYS A 181 23.60 4.91 -3.08
C LYS A 181 24.96 4.44 -3.60
N ALA A 182 25.26 4.71 -4.87
CA ALA A 182 26.55 4.33 -5.48
C ALA A 182 27.76 5.08 -4.88
N LEU A 183 27.54 6.27 -4.33
CA LEU A 183 28.59 7.07 -3.68
C LEU A 183 28.75 6.74 -2.18
N GLY A 184 27.99 5.80 -1.62
CA GLY A 184 28.07 5.44 -0.20
C GLY A 184 27.67 6.58 0.75
N LEU A 185 27.01 7.63 0.25
CA LEU A 185 26.68 8.83 1.02
C LEU A 185 25.65 8.58 2.14
N TRP A 186 25.15 7.35 2.27
CA TRP A 186 24.16 6.93 3.27
C TRP A 186 24.70 6.10 4.43
N GLU A 187 25.98 5.69 4.43
CA GLU A 187 26.58 5.00 5.58
C GLU A 187 27.16 5.96 6.65
N GLY A 188 26.98 7.27 6.50
CA GLY A 188 27.73 8.30 7.23
C GLY A 188 27.01 9.07 8.35
N SER A 189 25.87 8.62 8.87
CA SER A 189 25.25 9.25 10.05
C SER A 189 25.10 8.25 11.19
N GLU A 190 26.23 7.77 11.73
CA GLU A 190 26.25 7.32 13.12
C GLU A 190 25.92 8.54 14.00
N PRO A 191 24.95 8.45 14.92
CA PRO A 191 24.78 9.50 15.93
C PRO A 191 26.07 9.53 16.75
N ALA A 192 26.76 10.68 16.73
CA ALA A 192 27.94 10.92 17.53
C ALA A 192 27.67 10.46 18.97
N LYS A 193 28.40 9.44 19.44
CA LYS A 193 28.41 9.04 20.84
C LYS A 193 28.71 10.29 21.67
N LYS A 194 27.70 10.79 22.40
CA LYS A 194 27.93 11.82 23.42
C LYS A 194 28.92 11.23 24.43
N LYS A 195 30.18 11.69 24.37
CA LYS A 195 31.12 11.57 25.48
C LYS A 195 30.73 12.63 26.51
N THR A 196 30.01 12.24 27.55
CA THR A 196 30.25 12.57 28.97
C THR A 196 29.14 12.01 29.82
#